data_AF-A0A6A8GHK1-F1
#
_entry.id   AF-A0A6A8GHK1-F1
#
_cell.length_a   1.000
_cell.length_b   1.000
_cell.length_c   1.000
_cell.angle_alpha   90.00
_cell.angle_beta   90.00
_cell.angle_gamma   90.00
#
_symmetry.space_group_name_H-M   'P 1'
#
loop_
_entity.id
_entity.type
_entity.pdbx_description
1 polymer ?
#
loop_
_entity_poly.entity_id
_entity_poly.type
_entity_poly.pdbx_seq_one_letter_code
_entity_poly.pdbx_strand_id
1 'polypeptide(L)'
;MELGSADAFDRMGTLGVEEEFYIVDADGRPTSGIDDLVYGPEPPEPLVGRLDHELFEFTIETQTPRIEDPADVADAVTSVREALVEHAGNHGYRVAAAGLHPAAKWRELDHATKPRYQAQLDRIQYPQHRNTTAGLHIHVGVDDADKAVWIANELRWYLAPLLALSANSPFWNGFDTGLASARSKIFENLPNTGMPTAFDDFDDFQTFERRMVEYGSIDDRGELWFDVRPHTGHGTVEIRTPDAQTDPQRVVDFVEYVHALVLDLADRYEAGEPSHDIRREILDENKWRSTRYGRDASFIAPDAEGVVELDTFVEDESERLGVDGLRSLFDAESGTDIQRRIHEESGLDALCEYLALE
;
A
#
# COMPACT_ATOMS: atom_id res chain seq x y z
N MET A 1 -23.55 10.97 -1.55
CA MET A 1 -22.45 10.16 -1.02
C MET A 1 -23.02 9.24 0.02
N GLU A 2 -22.95 7.93 -0.22
CA GLU A 2 -23.22 6.97 0.83
C GLU A 2 -21.99 6.95 1.74
N LEU A 3 -22.15 7.39 2.99
CA LEU A 3 -21.21 7.09 4.05
C LEU A 3 -21.25 5.58 4.30
N GLY A 4 -20.15 4.99 4.77
CA GLY A 4 -20.18 3.58 5.13
C GLY A 4 -21.02 3.30 6.35
N SER A 5 -21.42 2.04 6.50
CA SER A 5 -22.23 1.55 7.63
C SER A 5 -21.39 0.66 8.52
N ALA A 6 -21.71 0.64 9.81
CA ALA A 6 -21.24 -0.40 10.72
C ALA A 6 -21.63 -1.81 10.23
N ASP A 7 -22.76 -1.92 9.50
CA ASP A 7 -23.25 -3.19 8.93
C ASP A 7 -22.30 -3.80 7.89
N ALA A 8 -21.34 -3.03 7.35
CA ALA A 8 -20.35 -3.57 6.42
C ALA A 8 -19.38 -4.53 7.11
N PHE A 9 -19.15 -4.35 8.42
CA PHE A 9 -18.25 -5.16 9.23
C PHE A 9 -18.96 -6.43 9.70
N ASP A 10 -19.14 -7.40 8.80
CA ASP A 10 -19.96 -8.60 9.04
C ASP A 10 -19.20 -9.92 8.94
N ARG A 11 -17.91 -9.90 8.55
CA ARG A 11 -17.11 -11.09 8.29
C ARG A 11 -15.66 -10.93 8.73
N MET A 12 -15.24 -11.80 9.64
CA MET A 12 -13.86 -11.87 10.11
C MET A 12 -12.98 -12.68 9.16
N GLY A 13 -11.78 -12.18 8.87
CA GLY A 13 -10.68 -12.97 8.32
C GLY A 13 -10.69 -13.19 6.79
N THR A 14 -11.67 -12.64 6.05
CA THR A 14 -11.58 -12.60 4.59
C THR A 14 -10.47 -11.65 4.14
N LEU A 15 -9.92 -11.86 2.96
CA LEU A 15 -8.81 -11.08 2.42
C LEU A 15 -9.17 -10.36 1.10
N GLY A 16 -8.53 -9.23 0.87
CA GLY A 16 -8.49 -8.53 -0.40
C GLY A 16 -7.12 -7.88 -0.57
N VAL A 17 -6.59 -7.89 -1.79
CA VAL A 17 -5.27 -7.33 -2.10
C VAL A 17 -5.45 -6.38 -3.28
N GLU A 18 -4.95 -5.16 -3.12
CA GLU A 18 -4.85 -4.18 -4.20
C GLU A 18 -3.38 -3.91 -4.49
N GLU A 19 -3.03 -3.91 -5.76
CA GLU A 19 -1.66 -3.66 -6.22
C GLU A 19 -1.67 -2.58 -7.30
N GLU A 20 -0.86 -1.55 -7.10
CA GLU A 20 -0.63 -0.51 -8.08
C GLU A 20 0.63 -0.81 -8.91
N PHE A 21 0.55 -0.62 -10.22
CA PHE A 21 1.60 -0.90 -11.18
C PHE A 21 1.83 0.26 -12.14
N TYR A 22 2.95 0.20 -12.88
CA TYR A 22 3.27 1.11 -13.95
C TYR A 22 3.09 0.43 -15.31
N ILE A 23 2.37 1.10 -16.22
CA ILE A 23 2.39 0.81 -17.64
C ILE A 23 3.71 1.32 -18.21
N VAL A 24 4.46 0.44 -18.86
CA VAL A 24 5.75 0.79 -19.45
C VAL A 24 5.86 0.33 -20.91
N ASP A 25 6.70 1.01 -21.67
CA ASP A 25 7.02 0.64 -23.04
C ASP A 25 7.97 -0.58 -23.11
N ALA A 26 8.40 -0.94 -24.32
CA ALA A 26 9.29 -2.07 -24.54
C ALA A 26 10.63 -1.94 -23.80
N ASP A 27 11.10 -0.71 -23.56
CA ASP A 27 12.36 -0.39 -22.86
C ASP A 27 12.14 -0.15 -21.35
N GLY A 28 10.96 -0.47 -20.83
CA GLY A 28 10.62 -0.31 -19.41
C GLY A 28 10.43 1.14 -18.98
N ARG A 29 10.08 2.05 -19.89
CA ARG A 29 9.83 3.47 -19.56
C ARG A 29 8.34 3.74 -19.34
N PRO A 30 7.96 4.54 -18.31
CA PRO A 30 6.56 4.89 -18.08
C PRO A 30 5.92 5.50 -19.32
N THR A 31 4.76 4.99 -19.71
CA THR A 31 4.04 5.41 -20.91
C THR A 31 2.54 5.41 -20.66
N SER A 32 1.82 6.33 -21.29
CA SER A 32 0.37 6.41 -21.17
C SER A 32 -0.30 5.22 -21.89
N GLY A 33 -1.11 4.46 -21.16
CA GLY A 33 -1.81 3.29 -21.70
C GLY A 33 -3.18 3.02 -21.09
N ILE A 34 -3.67 3.85 -20.16
CA ILE A 34 -4.98 3.65 -19.53
C ILE A 34 -6.15 3.62 -20.53
N ASP A 35 -6.05 4.37 -21.64
CA ASP A 35 -7.08 4.40 -22.67
C ASP A 35 -7.24 3.03 -23.34
N ASP A 36 -6.14 2.31 -23.55
CA ASP A 36 -6.15 0.99 -24.17
C ASP A 36 -6.47 -0.12 -23.16
N LEU A 37 -5.89 -0.02 -21.94
CA LEU A 37 -6.00 -1.10 -20.94
C LEU A 37 -7.26 -1.04 -20.09
N VAL A 38 -7.78 0.15 -19.80
CA VAL A 38 -8.88 0.37 -18.85
C VAL A 38 -10.17 0.84 -19.55
N TYR A 39 -10.08 1.75 -20.53
CA TYR A 39 -11.27 2.23 -21.25
C TYR A 39 -11.50 1.57 -22.61
N GLY A 40 -10.55 0.75 -23.04
CA GLY A 40 -10.60 0.01 -24.27
C GLY A 40 -11.53 -1.19 -24.18
N PRO A 41 -11.14 -2.34 -24.75
CA PRO A 41 -11.86 -3.59 -24.58
C PRO A 41 -11.98 -3.96 -23.10
N GLU A 42 -13.07 -4.63 -22.74
CA GLU A 42 -13.23 -5.19 -21.39
C GLU A 42 -12.03 -6.10 -21.08
N PRO A 43 -11.35 -5.90 -19.93
CA PRO A 43 -10.20 -6.71 -19.58
C PRO A 43 -10.65 -8.17 -19.32
N PRO A 44 -9.76 -9.17 -19.48
CA PRO A 44 -10.10 -10.57 -19.26
C PRO A 44 -10.39 -10.87 -17.78
N GLU A 45 -11.01 -12.00 -17.47
CA GLU A 45 -11.04 -12.50 -16.08
C GLU A 45 -9.61 -12.86 -15.63
N PRO A 46 -9.24 -12.65 -14.35
CA PRO A 46 -10.06 -12.14 -13.25
C PRO A 46 -10.17 -10.60 -13.15
N LEU A 47 -9.65 -9.84 -14.11
CA LEU A 47 -9.56 -8.37 -14.09
C LEU A 47 -10.88 -7.65 -14.39
N VAL A 48 -11.91 -8.35 -14.85
CA VAL A 48 -13.24 -7.76 -15.12
C VAL A 48 -13.75 -7.03 -13.88
N GLY A 49 -13.90 -5.70 -13.98
CA GLY A 49 -14.34 -4.86 -12.86
C GLY A 49 -13.34 -4.73 -11.70
N ARG A 50 -12.09 -5.16 -11.90
CA ARG A 50 -10.99 -5.15 -10.91
C ARG A 50 -9.69 -4.56 -11.46
N LEU A 51 -9.75 -3.90 -12.60
CA LEU A 51 -8.67 -3.11 -13.16
C LEU A 51 -9.15 -1.66 -13.25
N ASP A 52 -8.51 -0.78 -12.48
CA ASP A 52 -8.74 0.66 -12.53
C ASP A 52 -7.42 1.40 -12.83
N HIS A 53 -7.49 2.72 -12.85
CA HIS A 53 -6.39 3.63 -13.13
C HIS A 53 -6.31 4.67 -12.03
N GLU A 54 -5.11 5.25 -11.91
CA GLU A 54 -4.84 6.36 -11.01
C GLU A 54 -4.79 7.70 -11.76
N LEU A 55 -4.42 8.77 -11.04
CA LEU A 55 -4.30 10.12 -11.61
C LEU A 55 -3.44 10.17 -12.88
N PHE A 56 -2.32 9.44 -12.89
CA PHE A 56 -1.40 9.43 -14.02
C PHE A 56 -1.79 8.35 -15.02
N GLU A 57 -1.73 8.67 -16.32
CA GLU A 57 -2.16 7.77 -17.40
C GLU A 57 -1.26 6.52 -17.60
N PHE A 58 -0.21 6.41 -16.78
CA PHE A 58 0.71 5.27 -16.76
C PHE A 58 0.60 4.44 -15.47
N THR A 59 -0.32 4.76 -14.55
CA THR A 59 -0.52 4.01 -13.30
C THR A 59 -1.86 3.30 -13.33
N ILE A 60 -1.83 2.01 -13.02
CA ILE A 60 -3.00 1.12 -12.97
C ILE A 60 -3.06 0.42 -11.63
N GLU A 61 -4.26 0.10 -11.19
CA GLU A 61 -4.51 -0.66 -9.97
C GLU A 61 -5.25 -1.94 -10.32
N THR A 62 -4.84 -3.05 -9.75
CA THR A 62 -5.60 -4.30 -9.79
C THR A 62 -6.05 -4.72 -8.41
N GLN A 63 -7.20 -5.38 -8.35
CA GLN A 63 -7.76 -5.91 -7.12
C GLN A 63 -7.97 -7.42 -7.25
N THR A 64 -7.65 -8.18 -6.21
CA THR A 64 -8.06 -9.59 -6.15
C THR A 64 -9.58 -9.69 -5.95
N PRO A 65 -10.23 -10.76 -6.45
CA PRO A 65 -11.52 -11.16 -5.91
C PRO A 65 -11.42 -11.34 -4.39
N ARG A 66 -12.52 -11.17 -3.65
CA ARG A 66 -12.50 -11.48 -2.21
C ARG A 66 -12.03 -12.92 -1.98
N ILE A 67 -10.99 -13.06 -1.18
CA ILE A 67 -10.35 -14.32 -0.82
C ILE A 67 -10.97 -14.79 0.49
N GLU A 68 -11.62 -15.96 0.48
CA GLU A 68 -12.30 -16.51 1.66
C GLU A 68 -11.34 -17.35 2.52
N ASP A 69 -10.38 -18.04 1.89
CA ASP A 69 -9.37 -18.86 2.56
C ASP A 69 -7.98 -18.24 2.32
N PRO A 70 -7.22 -17.87 3.38
CA PRO A 70 -5.86 -17.36 3.24
C PRO A 70 -4.91 -18.26 2.44
N ALA A 71 -5.19 -19.58 2.37
CA ALA A 71 -4.42 -20.50 1.55
C ALA A 71 -4.49 -20.18 0.04
N ASP A 72 -5.54 -19.49 -0.42
CA ASP A 72 -5.76 -19.15 -1.82
C ASP A 72 -5.07 -17.83 -2.24
N VAL A 73 -4.40 -17.13 -1.32
CA VAL A 73 -3.79 -15.80 -1.59
C VAL A 73 -2.75 -15.86 -2.70
N ALA A 74 -1.86 -16.85 -2.67
CA ALA A 74 -0.81 -16.98 -3.67
C ALA A 74 -1.38 -17.18 -5.08
N ASP A 75 -2.38 -18.04 -5.21
CA ASP A 75 -3.04 -18.31 -6.49
C ASP A 75 -3.82 -17.08 -6.98
N ALA A 76 -4.51 -16.36 -6.09
CA ALA A 76 -5.25 -15.15 -6.44
C ALA A 76 -4.34 -14.01 -6.93
N VAL A 77 -3.26 -13.73 -6.20
CA VAL A 77 -2.28 -12.68 -6.55
C VAL A 77 -1.60 -13.01 -7.88
N THR A 78 -1.09 -14.23 -8.04
CA THR A 78 -0.42 -14.66 -9.27
C THR A 78 -1.38 -14.60 -10.46
N SER A 79 -2.61 -15.11 -10.32
CA SER A 79 -3.59 -15.12 -11.42
C SER A 79 -3.96 -13.71 -11.90
N VAL A 80 -4.08 -12.75 -10.98
CA VAL A 80 -4.38 -11.34 -11.32
C VAL A 80 -3.18 -10.71 -12.05
N ARG A 81 -1.96 -10.92 -11.55
CA ARG A 81 -0.74 -10.40 -12.17
C ARG A 81 -0.50 -10.99 -13.56
N GLU A 82 -0.63 -12.31 -13.72
CA GLU A 82 -0.49 -12.99 -15.02
C GLU A 82 -1.49 -12.45 -16.05
N ALA A 83 -2.76 -12.31 -15.65
CA ALA A 83 -3.79 -11.74 -16.52
C ALA A 83 -3.50 -10.28 -16.88
N LEU A 84 -2.93 -9.51 -15.95
CA LEU A 84 -2.55 -8.12 -16.20
C LEU A 84 -1.40 -8.02 -17.21
N VAL A 85 -0.36 -8.83 -17.03
CA VAL A 85 0.78 -8.88 -17.95
C VAL A 85 0.33 -9.33 -19.35
N GLU A 86 -0.50 -10.38 -19.45
CA GLU A 86 -1.03 -10.84 -20.72
C GLU A 86 -1.89 -9.75 -21.40
N HIS A 87 -2.79 -9.10 -20.65
CA HIS A 87 -3.64 -8.04 -21.17
C HIS A 87 -2.82 -6.85 -21.67
N ALA A 88 -1.83 -6.41 -20.90
CA ALA A 88 -0.91 -5.35 -21.30
C ALA A 88 -0.13 -5.73 -22.57
N GLY A 89 0.43 -6.94 -22.62
CA GLY A 89 1.18 -7.46 -23.76
C GLY A 89 0.35 -7.52 -25.05
N ASN A 90 -0.93 -7.91 -24.95
CA ASN A 90 -1.86 -7.93 -26.07
C ASN A 90 -2.15 -6.54 -26.66
N HIS A 91 -1.93 -5.48 -25.88
CA HIS A 91 -2.08 -4.09 -26.30
C HIS A 91 -0.73 -3.39 -26.59
N GLY A 92 0.38 -4.14 -26.56
CA GLY A 92 1.71 -3.61 -26.91
C GLY A 92 2.43 -2.90 -25.77
N TYR A 93 2.00 -3.12 -24.52
CA TYR A 93 2.60 -2.59 -23.31
C TYR A 93 3.28 -3.67 -22.48
N ARG A 94 4.15 -3.25 -21.57
CA ARG A 94 4.68 -4.05 -20.47
C ARG A 94 4.18 -3.47 -19.15
N VAL A 95 4.35 -4.21 -18.07
CA VAL A 95 3.98 -3.80 -16.70
C VAL A 95 5.23 -3.80 -15.83
N ALA A 96 5.38 -2.80 -14.96
CA ALA A 96 6.46 -2.75 -13.98
C ALA A 96 5.94 -2.46 -12.57
N ALA A 97 6.67 -2.92 -11.57
CA ALA A 97 6.26 -2.84 -10.16
C ALA A 97 7.38 -2.32 -9.26
N ALA A 98 7.15 -1.18 -8.61
CA ALA A 98 8.02 -0.56 -7.60
C ALA A 98 7.22 0.49 -6.83
N GLY A 99 7.70 0.95 -5.66
CA GLY A 99 7.01 2.05 -4.97
C GLY A 99 7.08 3.40 -5.72
N LEU A 100 8.17 3.60 -6.48
CA LEU A 100 8.39 4.69 -7.42
C LEU A 100 9.15 4.15 -8.61
N HIS A 101 8.65 4.41 -9.83
CA HIS A 101 9.40 4.07 -11.02
C HIS A 101 10.65 4.97 -11.17
N PRO A 102 11.88 4.43 -11.27
CA PRO A 102 13.12 5.21 -11.26
C PRO A 102 13.21 6.19 -12.44
N ALA A 103 12.63 5.81 -13.59
CA ALA A 103 12.58 6.64 -14.79
C ALA A 103 11.39 7.61 -14.86
N ALA A 104 10.42 7.55 -13.93
CA ALA A 104 9.26 8.44 -13.98
C ALA A 104 9.68 9.88 -13.68
N LYS A 105 9.41 10.77 -14.63
CA LYS A 105 9.60 12.21 -14.49
C LYS A 105 8.25 12.90 -14.60
N TRP A 106 7.61 13.13 -13.47
CA TRP A 106 6.21 13.61 -13.42
C TRP A 106 5.92 14.86 -14.27
N ARG A 107 6.91 15.74 -14.49
CA ARG A 107 6.75 16.95 -15.35
C ARG A 107 6.61 16.65 -16.84
N GLU A 108 7.02 15.46 -17.26
CA GLU A 108 7.03 14.99 -18.65
C GLU A 108 5.88 13.99 -18.91
N LEU A 109 5.06 13.66 -17.89
CA LEU A 109 4.03 12.61 -17.94
C LEU A 109 2.63 13.22 -17.96
N ASP A 110 1.72 12.57 -18.68
CA ASP A 110 0.33 13.03 -18.84
C ASP A 110 -0.53 12.65 -17.62
N HIS A 111 -1.46 13.54 -17.28
CA HIS A 111 -2.48 13.28 -16.26
C HIS A 111 -3.79 12.86 -16.94
N ALA A 112 -4.52 11.95 -16.32
CA ALA A 112 -5.85 11.55 -16.77
C ALA A 112 -6.79 12.76 -16.83
N THR A 113 -7.54 12.87 -17.93
CA THR A 113 -8.36 14.05 -18.23
C THR A 113 -9.79 13.99 -17.68
N LYS A 114 -10.15 12.95 -16.92
CA LYS A 114 -11.50 12.80 -16.36
C LYS A 114 -11.84 13.90 -15.34
N PRO A 115 -13.12 14.31 -15.23
CA PRO A 115 -13.54 15.38 -14.32
C PRO A 115 -13.11 15.19 -12.86
N ARG A 116 -13.15 13.95 -12.34
CA ARG A 116 -12.73 13.64 -10.95
C ARG A 116 -11.26 14.01 -10.69
N TYR A 117 -10.38 13.69 -11.62
CA TYR A 117 -8.95 13.97 -11.48
C TYR A 117 -8.62 15.43 -11.70
N GLN A 118 -9.32 16.10 -12.64
CA GLN A 118 -9.21 17.54 -12.80
C GLN A 118 -9.61 18.27 -11.50
N ALA A 119 -10.69 17.84 -10.87
CA ALA A 119 -11.11 18.38 -9.57
C ALA A 119 -10.05 18.16 -8.48
N GLN A 120 -9.45 16.97 -8.41
CA GLN A 120 -8.35 16.70 -7.47
C GLN A 120 -7.10 17.55 -7.76
N LEU A 121 -6.69 17.69 -9.02
CA LEU A 121 -5.56 18.55 -9.42
C LEU A 121 -5.83 20.01 -9.05
N ASP A 122 -7.04 20.50 -9.31
CA ASP A 122 -7.45 21.86 -8.97
C ASP A 122 -7.49 22.09 -7.46
N ARG A 123 -7.93 21.11 -6.67
CA ARG A 123 -7.99 21.21 -5.20
C ARG A 123 -6.63 21.08 -4.54
N ILE A 124 -5.84 20.08 -4.92
CA ILE A 124 -4.62 19.67 -4.20
C ILE A 124 -3.38 20.36 -4.78
N GLN A 125 -3.37 20.69 -6.07
CA GLN A 125 -2.30 21.40 -6.75
C GLN A 125 -0.97 20.61 -6.72
N TYR A 126 0.14 21.30 -6.45
CA TYR A 126 1.50 20.82 -6.67
C TYR A 126 1.83 19.45 -6.06
N PRO A 127 1.35 19.08 -4.86
CA PRO A 127 1.50 17.71 -4.34
C PRO A 127 0.92 16.63 -5.26
N GLN A 128 -0.27 16.83 -5.81
CA GLN A 128 -0.94 15.83 -6.65
C GLN A 128 -0.25 15.69 -8.01
N HIS A 129 0.23 16.80 -8.58
CA HIS A 129 1.01 16.81 -9.83
C HIS A 129 2.31 16.00 -9.80
N ARG A 130 2.77 15.55 -8.63
CA ARG A 130 4.01 14.75 -8.50
C ARG A 130 3.78 13.37 -7.87
N ASN A 131 2.53 12.99 -7.67
CA ASN A 131 2.16 11.76 -6.99
C ASN A 131 2.24 10.52 -7.91
N THR A 132 3.44 10.11 -8.28
CA THR A 132 3.68 8.96 -9.17
C THR A 132 3.84 7.66 -8.39
N THR A 133 3.20 7.53 -7.24
CA THR A 133 3.41 6.43 -6.29
C THR A 133 2.65 5.19 -6.70
N ALA A 134 3.21 4.02 -6.37
CA ALA A 134 2.52 2.73 -6.48
C ALA A 134 2.66 1.95 -5.15
N GLY A 135 1.56 1.46 -4.60
CA GLY A 135 1.46 0.77 -3.31
C GLY A 135 0.98 -0.67 -3.39
N LEU A 136 1.06 -1.31 -2.23
CA LEU A 136 0.36 -2.55 -1.92
C LEU A 136 -0.63 -2.25 -0.80
N HIS A 137 -1.92 -2.52 -1.04
CA HIS A 137 -2.97 -2.42 -0.04
C HIS A 137 -3.47 -3.80 0.36
N ILE A 138 -3.59 -4.04 1.66
CA ILE A 138 -4.04 -5.32 2.21
C ILE A 138 -5.28 -5.07 3.06
N HIS A 139 -6.36 -5.71 2.68
CA HIS A 139 -7.64 -5.67 3.37
C HIS A 139 -7.85 -6.97 4.13
N VAL A 140 -8.15 -6.85 5.43
CA VAL A 140 -8.60 -7.98 6.25
C VAL A 140 -10.00 -7.68 6.78
N GLY A 141 -10.95 -8.58 6.51
CA GLY A 141 -12.33 -8.49 6.99
C GLY A 141 -12.41 -8.53 8.51
N VAL A 142 -13.24 -7.65 9.08
CA VAL A 142 -13.53 -7.58 10.51
C VAL A 142 -15.04 -7.60 10.71
N ASP A 143 -15.52 -8.33 11.70
CA ASP A 143 -16.93 -8.59 11.96
C ASP A 143 -17.58 -7.67 13.00
N ASP A 144 -16.88 -6.60 13.37
CA ASP A 144 -17.38 -5.56 14.27
C ASP A 144 -16.69 -4.22 13.95
N ALA A 145 -17.48 -3.14 13.92
CA ALA A 145 -17.00 -1.83 13.50
C ALA A 145 -16.11 -1.14 14.55
N ASP A 146 -16.41 -1.29 15.84
CA ASP A 146 -15.59 -0.76 16.93
C ASP A 146 -14.30 -1.58 17.07
N LYS A 147 -14.39 -2.89 16.88
CA LYS A 147 -13.23 -3.77 16.75
C LYS A 147 -12.32 -3.33 15.61
N ALA A 148 -12.87 -2.98 14.44
CA ALA A 148 -12.06 -2.51 13.32
C ALA A 148 -11.32 -1.20 13.63
N VAL A 149 -11.96 -0.25 14.33
CA VAL A 149 -11.28 0.97 14.81
C VAL A 149 -10.18 0.65 15.81
N TRP A 150 -10.46 -0.23 16.78
CA TRP A 150 -9.46 -0.64 17.77
C TRP A 150 -8.25 -1.30 17.11
N ILE A 151 -8.47 -2.25 16.18
CA ILE A 151 -7.40 -2.90 15.42
C ILE A 151 -6.61 -1.86 14.61
N ALA A 152 -7.28 -0.94 13.91
CA ALA A 152 -6.59 0.12 13.16
C ALA A 152 -5.73 1.01 14.08
N ASN A 153 -6.19 1.30 15.31
CA ASN A 153 -5.42 2.06 16.29
C ASN A 153 -4.14 1.32 16.73
N GLU A 154 -4.21 0.00 16.95
CA GLU A 154 -3.06 -0.82 17.34
C GLU A 154 -2.07 -0.99 16.19
N LEU A 155 -2.58 -1.22 14.97
CA LEU A 155 -1.77 -1.40 13.77
C LEU A 155 -0.83 -0.23 13.48
N ARG A 156 -1.17 0.99 13.93
CA ARG A 156 -0.35 2.20 13.69
C ARG A 156 1.13 2.01 14.03
N TRP A 157 1.46 1.27 15.08
CA TRP A 157 2.86 1.01 15.45
C TRP A 157 3.55 0.03 14.48
N TYR A 158 2.82 -1.01 14.06
CA TYR A 158 3.29 -2.08 13.16
C TYR A 158 3.55 -1.61 11.72
N LEU A 159 2.98 -0.46 11.32
CA LEU A 159 3.19 0.10 9.98
C LEU A 159 4.67 0.42 9.70
N ALA A 160 5.43 0.85 10.70
CA ALA A 160 6.83 1.22 10.50
C ALA A 160 7.72 0.01 10.15
N PRO A 161 7.70 -1.11 10.90
CA PRO A 161 8.38 -2.34 10.48
C PRO A 161 7.96 -2.84 9.09
N LEU A 162 6.65 -2.78 8.76
CA LEU A 162 6.15 -3.17 7.43
C LEU A 162 6.70 -2.27 6.31
N LEU A 163 6.79 -0.96 6.54
CA LEU A 163 7.42 -0.03 5.59
C LEU A 163 8.91 -0.35 5.39
N ALA A 164 9.61 -0.70 6.47
CA ALA A 164 11.03 -1.01 6.43
C ALA A 164 11.33 -2.24 5.57
N LEU A 165 10.52 -3.30 5.72
CA LEU A 165 10.63 -4.53 4.95
C LEU A 165 10.19 -4.35 3.49
N SER A 166 9.16 -3.55 3.25
CA SER A 166 8.59 -3.36 1.90
C SER A 166 9.36 -2.35 1.03
N ALA A 167 10.30 -1.60 1.60
CA ALA A 167 10.97 -0.50 0.90
C ALA A 167 11.52 -0.89 -0.48
N ASN A 168 10.91 -0.33 -1.54
CA ASN A 168 11.15 -0.67 -2.93
C ASN A 168 11.08 0.58 -3.82
N SER A 169 11.55 1.73 -3.32
CA SER A 169 11.48 3.02 -4.03
C SER A 169 12.62 4.01 -3.70
N PRO A 170 13.89 3.65 -3.85
CA PRO A 170 15.00 4.55 -3.53
C PRO A 170 15.17 5.72 -4.51
N PHE A 171 14.65 5.60 -5.74
CA PHE A 171 14.84 6.59 -6.81
C PHE A 171 13.60 7.47 -7.02
N TRP A 172 13.80 8.76 -7.30
CA TRP A 172 12.74 9.67 -7.74
C TRP A 172 13.25 10.64 -8.80
N ASN A 173 12.59 10.72 -9.96
CA ASN A 173 13.03 11.47 -11.14
C ASN A 173 14.46 11.13 -11.60
N GLY A 174 14.86 9.86 -11.49
CA GLY A 174 16.20 9.39 -11.90
C GLY A 174 17.32 9.66 -10.90
N PHE A 175 17.02 10.12 -9.68
CA PHE A 175 18.01 10.38 -8.64
C PHE A 175 17.82 9.43 -7.46
N ASP A 176 18.92 8.87 -6.95
CA ASP A 176 18.89 8.21 -5.64
C ASP A 176 18.60 9.27 -4.58
N THR A 177 17.50 9.10 -3.87
CA THR A 177 17.00 10.05 -2.88
C THR A 177 17.74 9.96 -1.55
N GLY A 178 18.50 8.89 -1.34
CA GLY A 178 19.05 8.53 -0.03
C GLY A 178 18.01 7.97 0.95
N LEU A 179 16.76 7.75 0.51
CA LEU A 179 15.71 7.06 1.24
C LEU A 179 15.62 5.60 0.78
N ALA A 180 15.07 4.72 1.61
CA ALA A 180 14.72 3.36 1.22
C ALA A 180 13.33 3.35 0.54
N SER A 181 12.33 3.98 1.16
CA SER A 181 11.04 4.25 0.54
C SER A 181 10.84 5.75 0.35
N ALA A 182 11.21 6.29 -0.81
CA ALA A 182 10.86 7.68 -1.12
C ALA A 182 9.36 7.84 -1.44
N ARG A 183 8.68 6.76 -1.86
CA ARG A 183 7.22 6.71 -2.06
C ARG A 183 6.49 7.32 -0.87
N SER A 184 6.82 6.86 0.34
CA SER A 184 6.16 7.30 1.58
C SER A 184 6.14 8.82 1.74
N LYS A 185 7.25 9.52 1.44
CA LYS A 185 7.33 10.99 1.55
C LYS A 185 6.70 11.70 0.37
N ILE A 186 6.73 11.14 -0.83
CA ILE A 186 6.00 11.73 -1.96
C ILE A 186 4.50 11.70 -1.70
N PHE A 187 3.98 10.56 -1.24
CA PHE A 187 2.57 10.37 -0.92
C PHE A 187 2.11 11.26 0.25
N GLU A 188 2.87 11.31 1.35
CA GLU A 188 2.54 12.14 2.54
C GLU A 188 2.43 13.66 2.29
N ASN A 189 2.85 14.15 1.12
CA ASN A 189 2.63 15.55 0.78
C ASN A 189 1.19 15.86 0.35
N LEU A 190 0.38 14.84 0.11
CA LEU A 190 -1.05 14.97 -0.13
C LEU A 190 -1.78 15.29 1.19
N PRO A 191 -2.90 16.04 1.13
CA PRO A 191 -3.74 16.27 2.31
C PRO A 191 -4.39 14.96 2.75
N ASN A 192 -4.67 14.81 4.05
CA ASN A 192 -5.36 13.63 4.62
C ASN A 192 -4.59 12.31 4.43
N THR A 193 -3.26 12.39 4.30
CA THR A 193 -2.39 11.25 4.03
C THR A 193 -1.45 10.95 5.18
N GLY A 194 -1.08 9.67 5.32
CA GLY A 194 -0.08 9.21 6.27
C GLY A 194 -0.68 8.71 7.58
N MET A 195 0.08 8.82 8.67
CA MET A 195 -0.29 8.23 9.95
C MET A 195 -1.56 8.89 10.52
N PRO A 196 -2.65 8.14 10.76
CA PRO A 196 -3.85 8.67 11.39
C PRO A 196 -3.64 8.88 12.91
N THR A 197 -4.42 9.79 13.48
CA THR A 197 -4.61 9.86 14.93
C THR A 197 -5.50 8.69 15.37
N ALA A 198 -5.42 8.29 16.65
CA ALA A 198 -6.36 7.33 17.22
C ALA A 198 -7.79 7.88 17.19
N PHE A 199 -8.76 6.99 17.00
CA PHE A 199 -10.18 7.27 17.17
C PHE A 199 -10.72 6.48 18.36
N ASP A 200 -11.66 7.04 19.10
CA ASP A 200 -12.18 6.39 20.32
C ASP A 200 -13.02 5.13 19.99
N ASP A 201 -13.85 5.22 18.95
CA ASP A 201 -14.77 4.18 18.48
C ASP A 201 -15.19 4.43 17.01
N PHE A 202 -16.06 3.58 16.46
CA PHE A 202 -16.56 3.72 15.10
C PHE A 202 -17.38 5.00 14.89
N ASP A 203 -18.14 5.43 15.90
CA ASP A 203 -18.95 6.65 15.81
C ASP A 203 -18.06 7.90 15.70
N ASP A 204 -16.93 7.95 16.40
CA ASP A 204 -15.93 9.01 16.29
C ASP A 204 -15.26 9.02 14.90
N PHE A 205 -14.81 7.85 14.42
CA PHE A 205 -14.25 7.71 13.07
C PHE A 205 -15.24 8.14 11.98
N GLN A 206 -16.48 7.64 12.03
CA GLN A 206 -17.53 7.98 11.07
C GLN A 206 -17.89 9.47 11.15
N THR A 207 -17.85 10.06 12.35
CA THR A 207 -18.05 11.50 12.53
C THR A 207 -16.94 12.32 11.89
N PHE A 208 -15.69 11.88 11.98
CA PHE A 208 -14.57 12.50 11.26
C PHE A 208 -14.73 12.37 9.74
N GLU A 209 -14.96 11.16 9.21
CA GLU A 209 -15.17 10.90 7.78
C GLU A 209 -16.28 11.79 7.21
N ARG A 210 -17.44 11.83 7.89
CA ARG A 210 -18.59 12.66 7.50
C ARG A 210 -18.24 14.14 7.47
N ARG A 211 -17.49 14.66 8.45
CA ARG A 211 -17.06 16.07 8.47
C ARG A 211 -16.16 16.39 7.28
N MET A 212 -15.23 15.50 6.95
CA MET A 212 -14.31 15.71 5.83
C MET A 212 -15.06 15.84 4.51
N VAL A 213 -16.10 15.02 4.31
CA VAL A 213 -17.01 15.10 3.16
C VAL A 213 -17.88 16.36 3.21
N GLU A 214 -18.58 16.60 4.32
CA GLU A 214 -19.58 17.68 4.45
C GLU A 214 -18.97 19.07 4.21
N TYR A 215 -17.74 19.27 4.64
CA TYR A 215 -17.02 20.53 4.46
C TYR A 215 -16.17 20.59 3.18
N GLY A 216 -16.23 19.57 2.31
CA GLY A 216 -15.55 19.55 1.01
C GLY A 216 -14.03 19.40 1.10
N SER A 217 -13.50 18.92 2.23
CA SER A 217 -12.08 18.58 2.38
C SER A 217 -11.70 17.37 1.52
N ILE A 218 -12.66 16.46 1.29
CA ILE A 218 -12.57 15.31 0.39
C ILE A 218 -13.85 15.18 -0.44
N ASP A 219 -13.75 14.65 -1.66
CA ASP A 219 -14.91 14.40 -2.53
C ASP A 219 -15.64 13.10 -2.20
N ASP A 220 -14.92 12.13 -1.66
CA ASP A 220 -15.45 10.89 -1.10
C ASP A 220 -14.44 10.29 -0.10
N ARG A 221 -14.88 9.25 0.61
CA ARG A 221 -14.11 8.59 1.67
C ARG A 221 -12.78 7.98 1.20
N GLY A 222 -12.67 7.62 -0.08
CA GLY A 222 -11.45 7.07 -0.68
C GLY A 222 -10.27 8.01 -0.56
N GLU A 223 -10.51 9.32 -0.49
CA GLU A 223 -9.48 10.36 -0.33
C GLU A 223 -9.01 10.56 1.12
N LEU A 224 -9.42 9.69 2.05
CA LEU A 224 -8.74 9.50 3.33
C LEU A 224 -7.57 8.53 3.14
N TRP A 225 -6.44 9.03 2.64
CA TRP A 225 -5.25 8.25 2.33
C TRP A 225 -4.39 7.92 3.56
N PHE A 226 -5.04 7.49 4.65
CA PHE A 226 -4.33 7.07 5.84
C PHE A 226 -3.53 5.80 5.60
N ASP A 227 -2.39 5.68 6.28
CA ASP A 227 -1.52 4.50 6.19
C ASP A 227 -2.21 3.20 6.66
N VAL A 228 -3.21 3.35 7.54
CA VAL A 228 -4.15 2.32 7.98
C VAL A 228 -5.52 2.96 8.20
N ARG A 229 -6.62 2.26 7.85
CA ARG A 229 -7.98 2.72 8.15
C ARG A 229 -9.00 1.58 8.24
N PRO A 230 -10.08 1.76 9.01
CA PRO A 230 -11.32 1.00 8.79
C PRO A 230 -11.90 1.38 7.42
N HIS A 231 -12.08 0.40 6.55
CA HIS A 231 -12.71 0.59 5.25
C HIS A 231 -14.22 0.37 5.34
N THR A 232 -14.94 1.47 5.54
CA THR A 232 -16.38 1.47 5.85
C THR A 232 -17.28 1.00 4.70
N GLY A 233 -16.73 0.79 3.50
CA GLY A 233 -17.43 0.21 2.35
C GLY A 233 -17.24 -1.30 2.20
N HIS A 234 -16.19 -1.87 2.81
CA HIS A 234 -15.83 -3.29 2.67
C HIS A 234 -15.89 -4.06 3.99
N GLY A 235 -15.99 -3.37 5.13
CA GLY A 235 -15.98 -4.02 6.44
C GLY A 235 -14.61 -4.58 6.80
N THR A 236 -13.54 -3.91 6.36
CA THR A 236 -12.18 -4.39 6.53
C THR A 236 -11.37 -3.38 7.34
N VAL A 237 -10.25 -3.83 7.90
CA VAL A 237 -9.13 -2.92 8.18
C VAL A 237 -8.17 -3.02 7.01
N GLU A 238 -7.76 -1.85 6.52
CA GLU A 238 -6.94 -1.71 5.31
C GLU A 238 -5.58 -1.11 5.68
N ILE A 239 -4.50 -1.79 5.31
CA ILE A 239 -3.11 -1.32 5.45
C ILE A 239 -2.61 -0.87 4.08
N ARG A 240 -2.07 0.35 4.00
CA ARG A 240 -1.67 1.01 2.73
C ARG A 240 -0.21 1.50 2.72
N THR A 241 0.51 1.19 3.79
CA THR A 241 1.89 1.63 4.00
C THR A 241 2.90 1.02 3.01
N PRO A 242 2.83 -0.28 2.69
CA PRO A 242 3.85 -0.92 1.85
C PRO A 242 4.02 -0.30 0.46
N ASP A 243 5.27 -0.24 -0.01
CA ASP A 243 5.55 0.04 -1.43
C ASP A 243 5.04 -1.14 -2.29
N ALA A 244 4.70 -0.89 -3.56
CA ALA A 244 4.44 -1.97 -4.50
C ALA A 244 5.67 -2.89 -4.68
N GLN A 245 5.44 -4.20 -4.73
CA GLN A 245 6.49 -5.22 -4.76
C GLN A 245 6.69 -5.78 -6.17
N THR A 246 7.95 -5.95 -6.59
CA THR A 246 8.26 -6.58 -7.88
C THR A 246 7.96 -8.08 -7.85
N ASP A 247 8.41 -8.77 -6.81
CA ASP A 247 8.20 -10.21 -6.61
C ASP A 247 6.82 -10.48 -5.96
N PRO A 248 5.93 -11.28 -6.59
CA PRO A 248 4.63 -11.61 -6.01
C PRO A 248 4.73 -12.41 -4.70
N GLN A 249 5.80 -13.18 -4.47
CA GLN A 249 5.96 -13.93 -3.21
C GLN A 249 6.04 -12.97 -2.02
N ARG A 250 6.65 -11.79 -2.18
CA ARG A 250 6.71 -10.78 -1.11
C ARG A 250 5.32 -10.27 -0.74
N VAL A 251 4.42 -10.15 -1.72
CA VAL A 251 3.03 -9.75 -1.49
C VAL A 251 2.34 -10.80 -0.63
N VAL A 252 2.50 -12.08 -0.97
CA VAL A 252 1.96 -13.21 -0.20
C VAL A 252 2.48 -13.20 1.23
N ASP A 253 3.78 -13.01 1.42
CA ASP A 253 4.42 -12.96 2.76
C ASP A 253 3.89 -11.79 3.61
N PHE A 254 3.66 -10.62 3.00
CA PHE A 254 3.02 -9.49 3.70
C PHE A 254 1.58 -9.80 4.07
N VAL A 255 0.81 -10.40 3.16
CA VAL A 255 -0.59 -10.75 3.40
C VAL A 255 -0.72 -11.81 4.50
N GLU A 256 0.14 -12.81 4.53
CA GLU A 256 0.19 -13.84 5.59
C GLU A 256 0.37 -13.18 6.97
N TYR A 257 1.40 -12.33 7.11
CA TYR A 257 1.67 -11.66 8.38
C TYR A 257 0.54 -10.72 8.78
N VAL A 258 0.08 -9.88 7.86
CA VAL A 258 -1.00 -8.91 8.15
C VAL A 258 -2.29 -9.61 8.55
N HIS A 259 -2.63 -10.72 7.89
CA HIS A 259 -3.79 -11.54 8.25
C HIS A 259 -3.66 -12.08 9.67
N ALA A 260 -2.55 -12.73 10.00
CA ALA A 260 -2.31 -13.30 11.33
C ALA A 260 -2.29 -12.22 12.43
N LEU A 261 -1.68 -11.06 12.16
CA LEU A 261 -1.67 -9.93 13.09
C LEU A 261 -3.07 -9.39 13.35
N VAL A 262 -3.90 -9.21 12.32
CA VAL A 262 -5.27 -8.72 12.48
C VAL A 262 -6.13 -9.72 13.26
N LEU A 263 -5.98 -11.03 13.03
CA LEU A 263 -6.69 -12.06 13.81
C LEU A 263 -6.26 -12.04 15.29
N ASP A 264 -4.97 -11.93 15.57
CA ASP A 264 -4.45 -11.83 16.93
C ASP A 264 -4.95 -10.56 17.65
N LEU A 265 -4.95 -9.42 16.96
CA LEU A 265 -5.50 -8.18 17.50
C LEU A 265 -7.01 -8.27 17.74
N ALA A 266 -7.75 -8.96 16.86
CA ALA A 266 -9.18 -9.24 17.07
C ALA A 266 -9.42 -10.07 18.34
N ASP A 267 -8.62 -11.11 18.57
CA ASP A 267 -8.70 -11.93 19.80
C ASP A 267 -8.40 -11.11 21.06
N ARG A 268 -7.44 -10.18 21.01
CA ARG A 268 -7.11 -9.27 22.12
C ARG A 268 -8.22 -8.27 22.41
N TYR A 269 -8.88 -7.76 21.37
CA TYR A 269 -10.07 -6.92 21.53
C TYR A 269 -11.19 -7.66 22.27
N GLU A 270 -11.47 -8.91 21.88
CA GLU A 270 -12.46 -9.76 22.54
C GLU A 270 -12.09 -10.10 24.00
N ALA A 271 -10.79 -10.20 24.29
CA ALA A 271 -10.27 -10.33 25.65
C ALA A 271 -10.38 -9.05 26.49
N GLY A 272 -10.75 -7.92 25.88
CA GLY A 272 -10.90 -6.62 26.53
C GLY A 272 -9.57 -5.94 26.86
N GLU A 273 -8.53 -6.18 26.05
CA GLU A 273 -7.27 -5.47 26.20
C GLU A 273 -7.44 -3.95 25.92
N PRO A 274 -6.84 -3.08 26.75
CA PRO A 274 -6.88 -1.64 26.48
C PRO A 274 -6.04 -1.31 25.25
N SER A 275 -6.47 -0.30 24.48
CA SER A 275 -5.66 0.22 23.37
C SER A 275 -4.42 0.96 23.89
N HIS A 276 -3.33 0.92 23.11
CA HIS A 276 -2.12 1.67 23.41
C HIS A 276 -2.26 3.13 22.94
N ASP A 277 -2.16 4.07 23.89
CA ASP A 277 -2.10 5.50 23.58
C ASP A 277 -0.68 5.91 23.17
N ILE A 278 -0.32 5.59 21.93
CA ILE A 278 0.96 5.99 21.33
C ILE A 278 0.79 7.36 20.67
N ARG A 279 1.62 8.30 21.11
CA ARG A 279 1.70 9.63 20.50
C ARG A 279 2.04 9.54 19.01
N ARG A 280 1.30 10.30 18.19
CA ARG A 280 1.52 10.37 16.75
C ARG A 280 2.96 10.75 16.38
N GLU A 281 3.61 11.61 17.15
CA GLU A 281 5.00 12.01 16.85
C GLU A 281 6.00 10.85 16.98
N ILE A 282 5.72 9.86 17.83
CA ILE A 282 6.54 8.65 17.95
C ILE A 282 6.31 7.75 16.73
N LEU A 283 5.05 7.60 16.31
CA LEU A 283 4.68 6.85 15.11
C LEU A 283 5.31 7.48 13.85
N ASP A 284 5.27 8.81 13.73
CA ASP A 284 5.89 9.56 12.64
C ASP A 284 7.43 9.41 12.63
N GLU A 285 8.08 9.40 13.81
CA GLU A 285 9.51 9.12 13.94
C GLU A 285 9.86 7.69 13.51
N ASN A 286 9.10 6.69 13.96
CA ASN A 286 9.30 5.30 13.55
C ASN A 286 9.13 5.14 12.03
N LYS A 287 8.10 5.77 11.44
CA LYS A 287 7.89 5.79 9.99
C LYS A 287 9.05 6.47 9.26
N TRP A 288 9.60 7.57 9.80
CA TRP A 288 10.78 8.22 9.23
C TRP A 288 12.00 7.30 9.24
N ARG A 289 12.23 6.55 10.32
CA ARG A 289 13.34 5.59 10.38
C ARG A 289 13.21 4.51 9.32
N SER A 290 12.02 3.93 9.13
CA SER A 290 11.75 2.99 8.03
C SER A 290 12.01 3.64 6.67
N THR A 291 11.46 4.83 6.46
CA THR A 291 11.61 5.59 5.22
C THR A 291 13.08 5.79 4.86
N ARG A 292 13.91 6.17 5.84
CA ARG A 292 15.30 6.53 5.62
C ARG A 292 16.23 5.32 5.58
N TYR A 293 16.05 4.37 6.47
CA TYR A 293 17.01 3.29 6.72
C TYR A 293 16.54 1.92 6.24
N GLY A 294 15.27 1.76 5.88
CA GLY A 294 14.73 0.48 5.41
C GLY A 294 15.03 -0.63 6.41
N ARG A 295 15.64 -1.71 5.92
CA ARG A 295 16.04 -2.88 6.72
C ARG A 295 16.96 -2.60 7.91
N ASP A 296 17.70 -1.48 7.90
CA ASP A 296 18.62 -1.09 8.98
C ASP A 296 17.93 -0.20 10.03
N ALA A 297 16.61 -0.08 9.98
CA ALA A 297 15.83 0.73 10.91
C ALA A 297 15.62 0.01 12.25
N SER A 298 15.41 0.83 13.29
CA SER A 298 14.96 0.39 14.60
C SER A 298 13.92 1.34 15.16
N PHE A 299 13.01 0.85 15.98
CA PHE A 299 11.76 1.52 16.30
C PHE A 299 11.68 1.84 17.79
N ILE A 300 11.23 3.04 18.13
CA ILE A 300 10.84 3.35 19.51
C ILE A 300 9.72 2.37 19.91
N ALA A 301 9.92 1.68 21.03
CA ALA A 301 8.99 0.67 21.53
C ALA A 301 7.59 1.27 21.79
N PRO A 302 6.51 0.44 21.81
CA PRO A 302 5.15 0.93 22.05
C PRO A 302 4.96 1.70 23.36
N ASP A 303 5.68 1.32 24.41
CA ASP A 303 5.70 2.00 25.72
C ASP A 303 6.62 3.23 25.76
N ALA A 304 7.29 3.55 24.64
CA ALA A 304 8.32 4.55 24.50
C ALA A 304 9.56 4.33 25.40
N GLU A 305 9.75 3.13 25.92
CA GLU A 305 10.89 2.74 26.75
C GLU A 305 11.87 1.87 25.96
N GLY A 306 12.73 2.54 25.19
CA GLY A 306 13.81 1.87 24.45
C GLY A 306 13.50 1.71 22.97
N VAL A 307 14.17 0.74 22.35
CA VAL A 307 14.18 0.53 20.90
C VAL A 307 14.05 -0.95 20.60
N VAL A 308 13.25 -1.27 19.59
CA VAL A 308 13.09 -2.60 18.98
C VAL A 308 13.81 -2.59 17.65
N GLU A 309 14.83 -3.42 17.50
CA GLU A 309 15.53 -3.62 16.23
C GLU A 309 14.65 -4.44 15.28
N LEU A 310 14.75 -4.20 13.96
CA LEU A 310 13.89 -4.87 12.98
C LEU A 310 14.04 -6.41 12.99
N ASP A 311 15.26 -6.92 13.20
CA ASP A 311 15.52 -8.37 13.29
C ASP A 311 14.78 -9.02 14.46
N THR A 312 14.80 -8.35 15.62
CA THR A 312 14.14 -8.76 16.84
C THR A 312 12.62 -8.70 16.67
N PHE A 313 12.10 -7.63 16.04
CA PHE A 313 10.69 -7.54 15.68
C PHE A 313 10.27 -8.73 14.79
N VAL A 314 11.04 -9.02 13.74
CA VAL A 314 10.76 -10.12 12.81
C VAL A 314 10.79 -11.47 13.54
N GLU A 315 11.80 -11.72 14.37
CA GLU A 315 11.92 -12.96 15.15
C GLU A 315 10.74 -13.13 16.10
N ASP A 316 10.48 -12.14 16.96
CA ASP A 316 9.43 -12.17 17.97
C ASP A 316 8.04 -12.35 17.34
N GLU A 317 7.73 -11.59 16.29
CA GLU A 317 6.42 -11.65 15.64
C GLU A 317 6.20 -12.97 14.89
N SER A 318 7.23 -13.48 14.21
CA SER A 318 7.14 -14.76 13.50
C SER A 318 6.93 -15.92 14.49
N GLU A 319 7.61 -15.90 15.64
CA GLU A 319 7.41 -16.92 16.69
C GLU A 319 6.03 -16.81 17.33
N ARG A 320 5.62 -15.58 17.68
CA ARG A 320 4.38 -15.31 18.39
C ARG A 320 3.14 -15.67 17.57
N LEU A 321 3.14 -15.31 16.28
CA LEU A 321 2.01 -15.55 15.38
C LEU A 321 2.11 -16.92 14.67
N GLY A 322 3.28 -17.55 14.67
CA GLY A 322 3.50 -18.84 14.01
C GLY A 322 3.46 -18.75 12.48
N VAL A 323 3.93 -17.64 11.92
CA VAL A 323 4.01 -17.38 10.46
C VAL A 323 5.46 -17.08 10.07
N ASP A 324 5.86 -17.44 8.85
CA ASP A 324 7.25 -17.31 8.39
C ASP A 324 7.45 -16.20 7.34
N GLY A 325 6.39 -15.55 6.87
CA GLY A 325 6.46 -14.49 5.85
C GLY A 325 7.42 -13.35 6.20
N LEU A 326 7.40 -12.85 7.44
CA LEU A 326 8.33 -11.79 7.86
C LEU A 326 9.80 -12.23 7.82
N ARG A 327 10.09 -13.47 8.24
CA ARG A 327 11.46 -14.02 8.16
C ARG A 327 11.92 -14.13 6.72
N SER A 328 11.04 -14.63 5.84
CA SER A 328 11.32 -14.75 4.40
C SER A 328 11.64 -13.39 3.77
N LEU A 329 10.85 -12.35 4.11
CA LEU A 329 11.08 -10.97 3.69
C LEU A 329 12.42 -10.40 4.22
N PHE A 330 12.76 -10.65 5.48
CA PHE A 330 13.96 -10.13 6.12
C PHE A 330 15.25 -10.80 5.64
N ASP A 331 15.21 -12.11 5.43
CA ASP A 331 16.35 -12.90 4.93
C ASP A 331 16.65 -12.59 3.45
N ALA A 332 15.63 -12.20 2.68
CA ALA A 332 15.80 -11.73 1.32
C ALA A 332 16.51 -10.35 1.27
N GLU A 333 17.19 -10.08 0.16
CA GLU A 333 17.73 -8.75 -0.08
C GLU A 333 16.60 -7.74 -0.34
N SER A 334 16.63 -6.56 0.29
CA SER A 334 15.54 -5.58 0.15
C SER A 334 15.37 -5.10 -1.29
N GLY A 335 14.15 -4.73 -1.69
CA GLY A 335 13.90 -4.16 -3.01
C GLY A 335 14.76 -2.93 -3.28
N THR A 336 14.91 -2.08 -2.26
CA THR A 336 15.83 -0.93 -2.26
C THR A 336 17.27 -1.29 -2.61
N ASP A 337 17.84 -2.31 -1.95
CA ASP A 337 19.24 -2.70 -2.14
C ASP A 337 19.43 -3.32 -3.53
N ILE A 338 18.49 -4.15 -3.99
CA ILE A 338 18.50 -4.72 -5.34
C ILE A 338 18.49 -3.60 -6.38
N GLN A 339 17.57 -2.63 -6.27
CA GLN A 339 17.48 -1.54 -7.23
C GLN A 339 18.76 -0.70 -7.27
N ARG A 340 19.33 -0.35 -6.11
CA ARG A 340 20.59 0.41 -6.02
C ARG A 340 21.76 -0.36 -6.66
N ARG A 341 21.90 -1.65 -6.33
CA ARG A 341 22.96 -2.50 -6.90
C ARG A 341 22.85 -2.59 -8.41
N ILE A 342 21.66 -2.90 -8.95
CA ILE A 342 21.47 -3.03 -10.40
C ILE A 342 21.77 -1.69 -11.10
N HIS A 343 21.30 -0.57 -10.53
CA HIS A 343 21.59 0.75 -11.10
C HIS A 343 23.09 1.09 -11.09
N GLU A 344 23.80 0.78 -10.00
CA GLU A 344 25.24 1.03 -9.89
C GLU A 344 26.06 0.16 -10.86
N GLU A 345 25.73 -1.14 -10.95
CA GLU A 345 26.50 -2.11 -11.74
C GLU A 345 26.15 -2.06 -13.23
N SER A 346 24.89 -1.84 -13.58
CA SER A 346 24.34 -2.04 -14.93
C SER A 346 23.55 -0.86 -15.49
N GLY A 347 23.32 0.19 -14.70
CA GLY A 347 22.64 1.42 -15.13
C GLY A 347 21.11 1.34 -15.15
N LEU A 348 20.49 2.45 -15.55
CA LEU A 348 19.04 2.65 -15.49
C LEU A 348 18.24 1.70 -16.39
N ASP A 349 18.75 1.33 -17.57
CA ASP A 349 18.02 0.45 -18.49
C ASP A 349 17.87 -0.96 -17.89
N ALA A 350 18.94 -1.50 -17.30
CA ALA A 350 18.90 -2.79 -16.60
C ALA A 350 17.99 -2.76 -15.38
N LEU A 351 17.93 -1.61 -14.68
CA LEU A 351 16.99 -1.43 -13.57
C LEU A 351 15.54 -1.42 -14.06
N CYS A 352 15.23 -0.72 -15.16
CA CYS A 352 13.87 -0.72 -15.72
C CYS A 352 13.45 -2.13 -16.18
N GLU A 353 14.38 -2.88 -16.78
CA GLU A 353 14.14 -4.27 -17.16
C GLU A 353 13.87 -5.16 -15.94
N TYR A 354 14.63 -5.01 -14.86
CA TYR A 354 14.42 -5.76 -13.61
C TYR A 354 13.04 -5.52 -12.99
N LEU A 355 12.53 -4.29 -13.08
CA LEU A 355 11.23 -3.93 -12.50
C LEU A 355 10.05 -4.39 -13.37
N ALA A 356 10.28 -4.76 -14.62
CA ALA A 356 9.25 -5.25 -15.51
C ALA A 356 8.83 -6.67 -15.12
N LEU A 357 7.52 -6.91 -15.10
CA LEU A 357 6.94 -8.22 -14.83
C LEU A 357 7.00 -9.09 -16.10
N GLU A 358 7.15 -10.40 -15.90
CA GLU A 358 7.20 -11.42 -16.97
C GLU A 358 5.87 -12.14 -17.17
#